data_AF-A0AAU0Y5N1-F1
#
_entry.id   AF-A0AAU0Y5N1-F1
#
_cell.length_a   1.000
_cell.length_b   1.000
_cell.length_c   1.000
_cell.angle_alpha   90.00
_cell.angle_beta   90.00
_cell.angle_gamma   90.00
#
_symmetry.space_group_name_H-M   'P 1'
#
loop_
_entity.id
_entity.type
_entity.pdbx_description
1 polymer ?
#
loop_
_entity_poly.entity_id
_entity_poly.type
_entity_poly.pdbx_seq_one_letter_code
_entity_poly.pdbx_strand_id
1 'polypeptide(L)'
;MARAKPSAADTALIAEVRKRGFSATPTQLERWREQAWLPRNPREWLGQGRGSSSGLRPEIVDRAVWLAALSRPGKSLGVVGWVFWALNDNKASAKRLRAALLTALDRPFTRTRIGEIPDGDSDEAFQAREEAAARLLKGRRAPKRDFDGTLREYAAEAGFDLPRSPFSVPNMYHQALLEPGARMMVGGTDHVSFDEILDSWETAWPHHAVNIEALRAFYRDAELAGADAMAQSPMAGGMAGLRRAVEDADDPALCAAVRTCTKASGTLTELLKRAIHEPVILTRLMNHVMWDQWVRTGGVLVDGHAGEAAVALSTVQFLIVPGWAEDLERYLAFMETLLIVQRTDAAFTGQ
;
A
#
# COMPACT_ATOMS: atom_id res chain seq x y z
N MET A 1 30.34 9.97 19.48
CA MET A 1 31.06 8.68 19.26
C MET A 1 32.08 8.89 18.16
N ALA A 2 33.34 8.50 18.37
CA ALA A 2 34.39 8.61 17.35
C ALA A 2 34.03 7.72 16.14
N ARG A 3 33.99 8.32 14.94
CA ARG A 3 33.61 7.61 13.71
C ARG A 3 34.71 6.61 13.34
N ALA A 4 34.33 5.33 13.18
CA ALA A 4 35.23 4.33 12.64
C ALA A 4 35.60 4.67 11.19
N LYS A 5 36.86 4.46 10.80
CA LYS A 5 37.28 4.62 9.41
C LYS A 5 36.51 3.64 8.52
N PRO A 6 36.12 4.02 7.28
CA PRO A 6 35.44 3.12 6.35
C PRO A 6 36.28 1.87 6.11
N SER A 7 35.64 0.69 6.13
CA SER A 7 36.34 -0.56 5.83
C SER A 7 36.71 -0.62 4.34
N ALA A 8 37.65 -1.49 3.96
CA ALA A 8 37.99 -1.70 2.55
C ALA A 8 36.75 -2.10 1.71
N ALA A 9 35.84 -2.88 2.30
CA ALA A 9 34.61 -3.30 1.66
C ALA A 9 33.60 -2.15 1.49
N ASP A 10 33.60 -1.17 2.39
CA ASP A 10 32.79 0.05 2.24
C ASP A 10 33.31 0.91 1.11
N THR A 11 34.63 1.07 1.01
CA THR A 11 35.25 1.79 -0.09
C THR A 11 34.93 1.12 -1.44
N ALA A 12 34.99 -0.21 -1.50
CA ALA A 12 34.62 -0.96 -2.70
C ALA A 12 33.13 -0.77 -3.06
N LEU A 13 32.22 -0.87 -2.07
CA LEU A 13 30.79 -0.66 -2.31
C LEU A 13 30.50 0.77 -2.78
N ILE A 14 31.12 1.79 -2.19
CA ILE A 14 30.97 3.20 -2.62
C ILE A 14 31.47 3.38 -4.06
N ALA A 15 32.59 2.74 -4.41
CA ALA A 15 33.11 2.78 -5.77
C ALA A 15 32.13 2.13 -6.78
N GLU A 16 31.55 0.98 -6.45
CA GLU A 16 30.56 0.32 -7.32
C GLU A 16 29.27 1.13 -7.47
N VAL A 17 28.74 1.71 -6.37
CA VAL A 17 27.59 2.62 -6.43
C VAL A 17 27.89 3.82 -7.34
N ARG A 18 29.11 4.37 -7.26
CA ARG A 18 29.58 5.47 -8.12
C ARG A 18 29.67 5.09 -9.58
N LYS A 19 30.18 3.89 -9.91
CA LYS A 19 30.23 3.39 -11.30
C LYS A 19 28.84 3.35 -11.95
N ARG A 20 27.78 3.20 -11.15
CA ARG A 20 26.38 3.21 -11.62
C ARG A 20 25.72 4.58 -11.61
N GLY A 21 26.48 5.66 -11.42
CA GLY A 21 25.99 7.03 -11.48
C GLY A 21 25.36 7.56 -10.18
N PHE A 22 25.46 6.81 -9.07
CA PHE A 22 24.91 7.22 -7.78
C PHE A 22 26.01 7.52 -6.76
N SER A 23 25.68 8.19 -5.66
CA SER A 23 26.64 8.47 -4.59
C SER A 23 26.15 7.94 -3.25
N ALA A 24 27.04 7.28 -2.52
CA ALA A 24 26.83 6.92 -1.12
C ALA A 24 28.04 7.34 -0.29
N THR A 25 27.79 7.84 0.91
CA THR A 25 28.80 8.15 1.92
C THR A 25 28.93 7.01 2.91
N PRO A 26 30.07 6.86 3.60
CA PRO A 26 30.23 5.86 4.65
C PRO A 26 29.13 5.96 5.73
N THR A 27 28.75 7.18 6.12
CA THR A 27 27.68 7.43 7.09
C THR A 27 26.30 7.00 6.57
N GLN A 28 26.03 7.16 5.27
CA GLN A 28 24.80 6.61 4.69
C GLN A 28 24.78 5.09 4.74
N LEU A 29 25.90 4.42 4.42
CA LEU A 29 26.01 2.96 4.51
C LEU A 29 25.82 2.46 5.94
N GLU A 30 26.45 3.11 6.91
CA GLU A 30 26.30 2.83 8.35
C GLU A 30 24.84 2.93 8.77
N ARG A 31 24.20 4.07 8.50
CA ARG A 31 22.78 4.30 8.79
C ARG A 31 21.87 3.26 8.13
N TRP A 32 22.09 2.94 6.85
CA TRP A 32 21.28 1.94 6.16
C TRP A 32 21.44 0.53 6.78
N ARG A 33 22.62 0.19 7.31
CA ARG A 33 22.85 -1.07 8.04
C ARG A 33 22.24 -1.07 9.43
N GLU A 34 22.29 0.05 10.16
CA GLU A 34 21.62 0.20 11.47
C GLU A 34 20.10 0.05 11.34
N GLN A 35 19.54 0.55 10.24
CA GLN A 35 18.14 0.36 9.90
C GLN A 35 17.85 -1.01 9.29
N ALA A 36 18.85 -1.88 9.14
CA ALA A 36 18.73 -3.18 8.47
C ALA A 36 18.23 -3.11 7.02
N TRP A 37 18.31 -1.96 6.35
CA TRP A 37 17.97 -1.87 4.93
C TRP A 37 19.10 -2.44 4.06
N LEU A 38 20.34 -2.22 4.47
CA LEU A 38 21.52 -2.77 3.79
C LEU A 38 22.12 -3.90 4.64
N PRO A 39 22.26 -5.13 4.11
CA PRO A 39 22.98 -6.20 4.79
C PRO A 39 24.45 -5.83 5.03
N ARG A 40 25.06 -6.44 6.05
CA ARG A 40 26.51 -6.38 6.20
C ARG A 40 27.18 -7.30 5.18
N ASN A 41 28.36 -6.92 4.71
CA ASN A 41 29.15 -7.80 3.85
C ASN A 41 29.49 -9.08 4.64
N PRO A 42 29.32 -10.26 4.04
CA PRO A 42 29.71 -11.51 4.69
C PRO A 42 31.21 -11.46 4.99
N ARG A 43 31.59 -11.99 6.16
CA ARG A 43 33.00 -12.13 6.55
C ARG A 43 33.34 -13.60 6.48
N GLU A 44 34.28 -13.94 5.62
CA GLU A 44 34.85 -15.28 5.55
C GLU A 44 36.14 -15.29 6.37
N TRP A 45 36.23 -16.23 7.29
CA TRP A 45 37.44 -16.43 8.08
C TRP A 45 38.43 -17.25 7.26
N LEU A 46 39.63 -16.71 7.04
CA LEU A 46 40.64 -17.31 6.16
C LEU A 46 41.57 -18.32 6.88
N GLY A 47 41.25 -18.67 8.13
CA GLY A 47 42.10 -19.51 8.98
C GLY A 47 42.93 -18.72 9.99
N GLN A 48 43.60 -19.45 10.91
CA GLN A 48 44.42 -18.87 11.97
C GLN A 48 45.53 -17.99 11.37
N GLY A 49 45.64 -16.74 11.83
CA GLY A 49 46.66 -15.78 11.39
C GLY A 49 46.45 -15.17 9.99
N ARG A 50 45.43 -15.58 9.23
CA ARG A 50 45.19 -15.11 7.84
C ARG A 50 44.12 -14.02 7.71
N GLY A 51 43.47 -13.65 8.82
CA GLY A 51 42.46 -12.59 8.85
C GLY A 51 41.08 -13.03 8.33
N SER A 52 40.26 -12.05 7.94
CA SER A 52 38.95 -12.26 7.33
C SER A 52 38.85 -11.53 6.00
N SER A 53 38.41 -12.20 4.94
CA SER A 53 38.00 -11.54 3.69
C SER A 53 36.52 -11.15 3.79
N SER A 54 36.13 -10.09 3.10
CA SER A 54 34.72 -9.77 2.88
C SER A 54 34.51 -9.55 1.40
N GLY A 55 33.84 -10.49 0.74
CA GLY A 55 33.46 -10.38 -0.66
C GLY A 55 32.28 -9.43 -0.83
N LEU A 56 32.34 -8.56 -1.84
CA LEU A 56 31.22 -7.70 -2.21
C LEU A 56 30.25 -8.48 -3.11
N ARG A 57 29.08 -8.83 -2.56
CA ARG A 57 28.05 -9.58 -3.31
C ARG A 57 27.24 -8.63 -4.22
N PRO A 58 26.93 -9.01 -5.48
CA PRO A 58 26.21 -8.14 -6.44
C PRO A 58 24.91 -7.55 -5.91
N GLU A 59 24.11 -8.33 -5.18
CA GLU A 59 22.84 -7.92 -4.60
C GLU A 59 22.99 -6.86 -3.50
N ILE A 60 24.13 -6.81 -2.79
CA ILE A 60 24.43 -5.74 -1.82
C ILE A 60 24.70 -4.44 -2.58
N VAL A 61 25.39 -4.53 -3.73
CA VAL A 61 25.62 -3.39 -4.62
C VAL A 61 24.29 -2.89 -5.18
N ASP A 62 23.46 -3.78 -5.75
CA ASP A 62 22.16 -3.43 -6.30
C ASP A 62 21.29 -2.74 -5.25
N ARG A 63 21.25 -3.30 -4.03
CA ARG A 63 20.49 -2.70 -2.94
C ARG A 63 21.02 -1.34 -2.52
N ALA A 64 22.34 -1.17 -2.43
CA ALA A 64 22.93 0.13 -2.11
C ALA A 64 22.67 1.18 -3.20
N VAL A 65 22.65 0.77 -4.47
CA VAL A 65 22.29 1.62 -5.62
C VAL A 65 20.83 2.07 -5.51
N TRP A 66 19.90 1.15 -5.22
CA TRP A 66 18.50 1.48 -4.97
C TRP A 66 18.33 2.45 -3.78
N LEU A 67 19.02 2.18 -2.67
CA LEU A 67 19.02 3.06 -1.51
C LEU A 67 19.59 4.45 -1.84
N ALA A 68 20.65 4.53 -2.63
CA ALA A 68 21.24 5.80 -3.06
C ALA A 68 20.32 6.60 -3.99
N ALA A 69 19.63 5.92 -4.91
CA ALA A 69 18.67 6.54 -5.83
C ALA A 69 17.48 7.15 -5.10
N LEU A 70 17.03 6.52 -4.01
CA LEU A 70 15.80 6.88 -3.29
C LEU A 70 16.05 7.72 -2.04
N SER A 71 17.26 7.69 -1.49
CA SER A 71 17.63 8.50 -0.32
C SER A 71 17.87 9.96 -0.70
N ARG A 72 16.82 10.79 -0.66
CA ARG A 72 16.95 12.25 -0.78
C ARG A 72 17.09 12.92 0.59
N PRO A 73 17.89 13.99 0.74
CA PRO A 73 17.94 14.76 1.98
C PRO A 73 16.54 15.19 2.43
N GLY A 74 16.22 15.01 3.70
CA GLY A 74 14.92 15.37 4.28
C GLY A 74 13.76 14.43 3.96
N LYS A 75 13.96 13.38 3.13
CA LYS A 75 12.92 12.37 2.87
C LYS A 75 13.14 11.10 3.68
N SER A 76 12.08 10.62 4.32
CA SER A 76 12.02 9.24 4.83
C SER A 76 12.07 8.27 3.65
N LEU A 77 12.68 7.10 3.84
CA LEU A 77 12.59 6.01 2.85
C LEU A 77 11.19 5.37 2.85
N GLY A 78 10.37 5.60 3.88
CA GLY A 78 8.96 5.19 3.96
C GLY A 78 8.72 3.75 3.53
N VAL A 79 7.76 3.57 2.62
CA VAL A 79 7.40 2.26 2.02
C VAL A 79 8.60 1.55 1.38
N VAL A 80 9.56 2.27 0.80
CA VAL A 80 10.78 1.66 0.22
C VAL A 80 11.59 0.96 1.31
N GLY A 81 11.69 1.56 2.49
CA GLY A 81 12.35 0.94 3.64
C GLY A 81 11.67 -0.37 4.06
N TRP A 82 10.35 -0.45 3.92
CA TRP A 82 9.56 -1.64 4.27
C TRP A 82 9.89 -2.83 3.36
N VAL A 83 10.09 -2.58 2.07
CA VAL A 83 10.51 -3.62 1.11
C VAL A 83 11.83 -4.25 1.53
N PHE A 84 12.80 -3.45 1.98
CA PHE A 84 14.08 -4.02 2.40
C PHE A 84 13.97 -4.87 3.67
N TRP A 85 13.11 -4.49 4.63
CA TRP A 85 12.81 -5.35 5.77
C TRP A 85 12.14 -6.64 5.34
N ALA A 86 11.17 -6.56 4.43
CA ALA A 86 10.45 -7.72 3.92
C ALA A 86 11.37 -8.64 3.08
N LEU A 87 12.37 -8.11 2.38
CA LEU A 87 13.36 -8.89 1.62
C LEU A 87 14.42 -9.56 2.48
N ASN A 88 14.65 -9.08 3.70
CA ASN A 88 15.62 -9.69 4.61
C ASN A 88 15.12 -11.00 5.23
N ASP A 89 13.81 -11.17 5.26
CA ASP A 89 13.12 -12.41 5.68
C ASP A 89 13.66 -13.00 6.99
N ASN A 90 13.71 -12.17 8.03
CA ASN A 90 14.11 -12.58 9.37
C ASN A 90 13.30 -11.88 10.45
N LYS A 91 13.20 -12.51 11.63
CA LYS A 91 12.40 -12.04 12.78
C LYS A 91 12.65 -10.59 13.16
N ALA A 92 13.91 -10.13 13.12
CA ALA A 92 14.25 -8.76 13.49
C ALA A 92 13.71 -7.73 12.48
N SER A 93 13.78 -8.06 11.18
CA SER A 93 13.25 -7.21 10.12
C SER A 93 11.71 -7.24 10.08
N ALA A 94 11.11 -8.42 10.28
CA ALA A 94 9.66 -8.57 10.37
C ALA A 94 9.07 -7.78 11.57
N LYS A 95 9.73 -7.81 12.73
CA LYS A 95 9.34 -6.98 13.89
C LYS A 95 9.36 -5.47 13.57
N ARG A 96 10.38 -4.99 12.85
CA ARG A 96 10.46 -3.58 12.42
C ARG A 96 9.37 -3.24 11.42
N LEU A 97 9.10 -4.14 10.49
CA LEU A 97 8.06 -3.99 9.49
C LEU A 97 6.68 -3.89 10.14
N ARG A 98 6.35 -4.82 11.05
CA ARG A 98 5.11 -4.81 11.83
C ARG A 98 4.90 -3.50 12.56
N ALA A 99 5.92 -3.02 13.29
CA ALA A 99 5.84 -1.75 14.00
C ALA A 99 5.61 -0.56 13.06
N ALA A 100 6.20 -0.57 11.86
CA ALA A 100 6.04 0.50 10.89
C ALA A 100 4.65 0.49 10.24
N LEU A 101 4.10 -0.68 9.93
CA LEU A 101 2.73 -0.85 9.45
C LEU A 101 1.72 -0.34 10.47
N LEU A 102 1.84 -0.75 11.74
CA LEU A 102 0.98 -0.26 12.83
C LEU A 102 1.07 1.26 12.99
N THR A 103 2.30 1.81 12.95
CA THR A 103 2.50 3.26 12.99
C THR A 103 1.81 3.96 11.82
N ALA A 104 1.85 3.37 10.62
CA ALA A 104 1.21 3.95 9.44
C ALA A 104 -0.32 3.88 9.51
N LEU A 105 -0.89 2.79 10.04
CA LEU A 105 -2.33 2.65 10.30
C LEU A 105 -2.83 3.63 11.36
N ASP A 106 -2.05 3.85 12.43
CA ASP A 106 -2.42 4.73 13.53
C ASP A 106 -2.30 6.21 13.18
N ARG A 107 -1.39 6.58 12.28
CA ARG A 107 -1.03 7.98 12.02
C ARG A 107 -2.24 8.86 11.67
N PRO A 108 -3.16 8.47 10.76
CA PRO A 108 -4.36 9.26 10.45
C PRO A 108 -5.27 9.53 11.66
N PHE A 109 -5.13 8.74 12.73
CA PHE A 109 -5.97 8.73 13.93
C PHE A 109 -5.29 9.33 15.16
N THR A 110 -4.05 9.80 15.04
CA THR A 110 -3.31 10.44 16.15
C THR A 110 -4.06 11.59 16.83
N ARG A 111 -4.97 12.27 16.11
CA ARG A 111 -5.80 13.36 16.65
C ARG A 111 -7.16 12.90 17.20
N THR A 112 -7.58 11.67 16.93
CA THR A 112 -8.90 11.16 17.33
C THR A 112 -8.88 10.54 18.71
N ARG A 113 -7.69 10.27 19.28
CA ARG A 113 -7.52 9.60 20.58
C ARG A 113 -8.24 8.25 20.64
N ILE A 114 -8.28 7.53 19.51
CA ILE A 114 -8.96 6.24 19.40
C ILE A 114 -8.46 5.22 20.43
N GLY A 115 -7.18 5.27 20.81
CA GLY A 115 -6.61 4.40 21.85
C GLY A 115 -7.01 4.75 23.30
N GLU A 116 -7.74 5.84 23.52
CA GLU A 116 -8.29 6.23 24.83
C GLU A 116 -9.77 5.83 24.97
N ILE A 117 -10.38 5.31 23.90
CA ILE A 117 -11.79 4.90 23.89
C ILE A 117 -11.96 3.61 24.71
N PRO A 118 -12.93 3.55 25.64
CA PRO A 118 -13.22 2.32 26.37
C PRO A 118 -13.55 1.15 25.43
N ASP A 119 -13.09 -0.04 25.81
CA ASP A 119 -13.48 -1.29 25.16
C ASP A 119 -14.95 -1.64 25.48
N GLY A 120 -15.57 -2.44 24.62
CA GLY A 120 -16.93 -2.98 24.80
C GLY A 120 -18.04 -2.08 24.25
N ASP A 121 -19.28 -2.39 24.66
CA ASP A 121 -20.52 -1.89 24.03
C ASP A 121 -21.32 -0.97 24.95
N SER A 122 -20.66 -0.27 25.87
CA SER A 122 -21.34 0.73 26.69
C SER A 122 -21.73 1.96 25.86
N ASP A 123 -22.80 2.65 26.27
CA ASP A 123 -23.21 3.93 25.66
C ASP A 123 -22.05 4.94 25.65
N GLU A 124 -21.22 4.93 26.69
CA GLU A 124 -20.02 5.78 26.81
C GLU A 124 -18.96 5.43 25.74
N ALA A 125 -18.71 4.14 25.52
CA ALA A 125 -17.79 3.67 24.48
C ALA A 125 -18.33 4.02 23.09
N PHE A 126 -19.64 3.86 22.89
CA PHE A 126 -20.30 4.23 21.65
C PHE A 126 -20.14 5.72 21.35
N GLN A 127 -20.52 6.58 22.30
CA GLN A 127 -20.41 8.03 22.17
C GLN A 127 -18.96 8.50 21.93
N ALA A 128 -17.98 7.88 22.60
CA ALA A 128 -16.58 8.22 22.39
C ALA A 128 -16.08 7.88 20.97
N ARG A 129 -16.60 6.80 20.35
CA ARG A 129 -16.31 6.43 18.95
C ARG A 129 -16.94 7.42 17.97
N GLU A 130 -18.18 7.83 18.21
CA GLU A 130 -18.84 8.90 17.44
C GLU A 130 -18.04 10.20 17.44
N GLU A 131 -17.60 10.65 18.63
CA GLU A 131 -16.77 11.86 18.75
C GLU A 131 -15.40 11.71 18.08
N ALA A 132 -14.79 10.52 18.13
CA ALA A 132 -13.55 10.23 17.44
C ALA A 132 -13.72 10.26 15.90
N ALA A 133 -14.81 9.71 15.37
CA ALA A 133 -15.16 9.75 13.95
C ALA A 133 -15.39 11.20 13.48
N ALA A 134 -16.16 12.00 14.24
CA ALA A 134 -16.34 13.42 13.95
C ALA A 134 -15.01 14.19 13.96
N ARG A 135 -14.11 13.90 14.91
CA ARG A 135 -12.75 14.49 14.96
C ARG A 135 -11.90 14.09 13.75
N LEU A 136 -12.06 12.88 13.22
CA LEU A 136 -11.34 12.43 12.03
C LEU A 136 -11.67 13.29 10.81
N LEU A 137 -12.94 13.68 10.68
CA LEU A 137 -13.47 14.47 9.57
C LEU A 137 -13.25 15.97 9.74
N LYS A 138 -13.00 16.44 10.97
CA LYS A 138 -12.81 17.87 11.27
C LYS A 138 -11.69 18.47 10.40
N GLY A 139 -12.07 19.43 9.55
CA GLY A 139 -11.16 20.15 8.66
C GLY A 139 -10.74 19.37 7.41
N ARG A 140 -11.29 18.16 7.18
CA ARG A 140 -11.12 17.46 5.90
C ARG A 140 -12.09 18.04 4.88
N ARG A 141 -11.59 18.27 3.66
CA ARG A 141 -12.42 18.58 2.50
C ARG A 141 -12.38 17.38 1.58
N ALA A 142 -13.56 16.88 1.22
CA ALA A 142 -13.70 15.91 0.15
C ALA A 142 -13.14 16.52 -1.14
N PRO A 143 -12.20 15.86 -1.84
CA PRO A 143 -11.87 16.27 -3.20
C PRO A 143 -13.13 16.15 -4.07
N LYS A 144 -13.28 17.08 -5.02
CA LYS A 144 -14.42 17.09 -5.95
C LYS A 144 -14.49 15.81 -6.80
N ARG A 145 -13.33 15.20 -7.06
CA ARG A 145 -13.17 13.98 -7.86
C ARG A 145 -12.18 13.05 -7.16
N ASP A 146 -12.42 11.75 -7.25
CA ASP A 146 -11.43 10.76 -6.87
C ASP A 146 -10.41 10.54 -8.01
N PHE A 147 -9.51 9.58 -7.81
CA PHE A 147 -8.51 9.22 -8.81
C PHE A 147 -9.13 8.75 -10.13
N ASP A 148 -10.21 7.95 -10.09
CA ASP A 148 -10.89 7.42 -11.29
C ASP A 148 -11.58 8.54 -12.07
N GLY A 149 -12.29 9.43 -11.37
CA GLY A 149 -12.91 10.61 -11.97
C GLY A 149 -11.89 11.55 -12.63
N THR A 150 -10.71 11.69 -12.03
CA THR A 150 -9.60 12.46 -12.60
C THR A 150 -9.08 11.81 -13.89
N LEU A 151 -8.87 10.49 -13.89
CA LEU A 151 -8.42 9.77 -15.09
C LEU A 151 -9.43 9.85 -16.23
N ARG A 152 -10.73 9.76 -15.94
CA ARG A 152 -11.80 9.85 -16.94
C ARG A 152 -11.91 11.24 -17.57
N GLU A 153 -11.69 12.30 -16.80
CA GLU A 153 -11.65 13.65 -17.34
C GLU A 153 -10.48 13.82 -18.32
N TYR A 154 -9.26 13.42 -17.92
CA TYR A 154 -8.11 13.45 -18.81
C TYR A 154 -8.30 12.59 -20.07
N ALA A 155 -8.96 11.44 -19.93
CA ALA A 155 -9.29 10.59 -21.06
C ALA A 155 -10.25 11.26 -22.05
N ALA A 156 -11.32 11.88 -21.53
CA ALA A 156 -12.29 12.62 -22.33
C ALA A 156 -11.62 13.82 -23.03
N GLU A 157 -10.76 14.57 -22.33
CA GLU A 157 -9.97 15.67 -22.91
C GLU A 157 -9.04 15.19 -24.03
N ALA A 158 -8.49 13.98 -23.90
CA ALA A 158 -7.66 13.35 -24.90
C ALA A 158 -8.44 12.59 -25.99
N GLY A 159 -9.77 12.64 -25.97
CA GLY A 159 -10.64 12.05 -27.01
C GLY A 159 -10.74 10.53 -26.98
N PHE A 160 -10.55 9.88 -25.82
CA PHE A 160 -10.75 8.43 -25.68
C PHE A 160 -11.67 8.08 -24.51
N ASP A 161 -12.43 6.99 -24.68
CA ASP A 161 -13.33 6.48 -23.65
C ASP A 161 -12.66 5.40 -22.81
N LEU A 162 -12.73 5.55 -21.49
CA LEU A 162 -12.29 4.53 -20.55
C LEU A 162 -13.42 3.55 -20.24
N PRO A 163 -13.11 2.25 -20.07
CA PRO A 163 -14.12 1.25 -19.74
C PRO A 163 -14.82 1.62 -18.44
N ARG A 164 -16.12 1.34 -18.40
CA ARG A 164 -16.95 1.53 -17.21
C ARG A 164 -17.05 0.20 -16.50
N SER A 165 -16.53 0.13 -15.28
CA SER A 165 -16.83 -1.00 -14.42
C SER A 165 -18.25 -0.81 -13.85
N PRO A 166 -19.09 -1.86 -13.88
CA PRO A 166 -20.38 -1.82 -13.22
C PRO A 166 -20.25 -1.65 -11.70
N PHE A 167 -19.07 -1.88 -11.10
CA PHE A 167 -18.84 -1.75 -9.67
C PHE A 167 -18.12 -0.45 -9.29
N SER A 168 -17.93 0.48 -10.24
CA SER A 168 -17.18 1.70 -10.00
C SER A 168 -18.00 2.76 -9.25
N VAL A 169 -17.61 3.08 -8.01
CA VAL A 169 -18.19 4.18 -7.20
C VAL A 169 -17.58 5.53 -7.60
N PRO A 170 -18.25 6.45 -8.32
CA PRO A 170 -17.61 7.59 -9.02
C PRO A 170 -16.83 8.60 -8.16
N ASN A 171 -17.02 8.58 -6.83
CA ASN A 171 -16.20 9.34 -5.88
C ASN A 171 -16.25 8.71 -4.49
N MET A 172 -15.26 7.88 -4.15
CA MET A 172 -15.21 7.26 -2.80
C MET A 172 -15.02 8.28 -1.66
N TYR A 173 -14.62 9.51 -1.98
CA TYR A 173 -14.49 10.60 -1.02
C TYR A 173 -15.73 11.50 -0.96
N HIS A 174 -16.84 11.08 -1.57
CA HIS A 174 -18.11 11.80 -1.46
C HIS A 174 -18.50 11.97 0.01
N GLN A 175 -19.03 13.14 0.38
CA GLN A 175 -19.31 13.47 1.79
C GLN A 175 -20.26 12.46 2.44
N ALA A 176 -21.27 11.96 1.70
CA ALA A 176 -22.18 10.93 2.17
C ALA A 176 -21.48 9.62 2.57
N LEU A 177 -20.30 9.34 2.00
CA LEU A 177 -19.49 8.15 2.32
C LEU A 177 -18.47 8.40 3.42
N LEU A 178 -18.00 9.64 3.56
CA LEU A 178 -16.95 9.98 4.52
C LEU A 178 -17.40 9.79 5.98
N GLU A 179 -18.65 10.12 6.28
CA GLU A 179 -19.20 10.00 7.64
C GLU A 179 -19.36 8.55 8.10
N PRO A 180 -20.14 7.69 7.43
CA PRO A 180 -20.21 6.28 7.78
C PRO A 180 -18.84 5.61 7.62
N GLY A 181 -18.04 5.99 6.63
CA GLY A 181 -16.67 5.50 6.49
C GLY A 181 -15.80 5.81 7.72
N ALA A 182 -15.89 7.02 8.28
CA ALA A 182 -15.14 7.38 9.49
C ALA A 182 -15.61 6.60 10.72
N ARG A 183 -16.93 6.40 10.89
CA ARG A 183 -17.48 5.58 11.97
C ARG A 183 -17.08 4.12 11.83
N MET A 184 -17.18 3.54 10.62
CA MET A 184 -16.72 2.19 10.34
C MET A 184 -15.22 2.02 10.62
N MET A 185 -14.39 3.02 10.27
CA MET A 185 -12.96 2.99 10.61
C MET A 185 -12.69 3.02 12.13
N VAL A 186 -13.54 3.66 12.93
CA VAL A 186 -13.32 3.81 14.38
C VAL A 186 -13.94 2.66 15.17
N GLY A 187 -15.21 2.34 14.88
CA GLY A 187 -16.03 1.41 15.65
C GLY A 187 -16.43 0.14 14.90
N GLY A 188 -16.03 -0.03 13.63
CA GLY A 188 -16.38 -1.22 12.86
C GLY A 188 -17.85 -1.25 12.43
N THR A 189 -18.34 -2.46 12.17
CA THR A 189 -19.73 -2.71 11.73
C THR A 189 -20.77 -2.46 12.82
N ASP A 190 -20.36 -2.45 14.09
CA ASP A 190 -21.26 -2.15 15.22
C ASP A 190 -21.74 -0.68 15.22
N HIS A 191 -21.07 0.18 14.45
CA HIS A 191 -21.30 1.62 14.40
C HIS A 191 -21.97 2.10 13.11
N VAL A 192 -22.12 1.21 12.14
CA VAL A 192 -22.64 1.56 10.81
C VAL A 192 -23.43 0.37 10.29
N SER A 193 -24.74 0.57 10.11
CA SER A 193 -25.60 -0.46 9.54
C SER A 193 -25.37 -0.59 8.03
N PHE A 194 -25.73 -1.75 7.47
CA PHE A 194 -25.68 -1.95 6.03
C PHE A 194 -26.62 -0.99 5.27
N ASP A 195 -27.84 -0.79 5.77
CA ASP A 195 -28.81 0.14 5.17
C ASP A 195 -28.25 1.57 5.11
N GLU A 196 -27.56 2.01 6.15
CA GLU A 196 -26.90 3.31 6.16
C GLU A 196 -25.80 3.43 5.10
N ILE A 197 -24.98 2.39 4.91
CA ILE A 197 -23.98 2.37 3.84
C ILE A 197 -24.65 2.40 2.47
N LEU A 198 -25.74 1.66 2.28
CA LEU A 198 -26.51 1.66 1.04
C LEU A 198 -27.09 3.04 0.73
N ASP A 199 -27.72 3.70 1.71
CA ASP A 199 -28.29 5.04 1.55
C ASP A 199 -27.20 6.06 1.20
N SER A 200 -26.04 5.94 1.83
CA SER A 200 -24.86 6.75 1.51
C SER A 200 -24.31 6.48 0.11
N TRP A 201 -24.31 5.21 -0.35
CA TRP A 201 -23.96 4.88 -1.73
C TRP A 201 -24.99 5.40 -2.72
N GLU A 202 -26.30 5.27 -2.45
CA GLU A 202 -27.36 5.79 -3.32
C GLU A 202 -27.24 7.32 -3.46
N THR A 203 -26.95 8.01 -2.36
CA THR A 203 -26.68 9.46 -2.35
C THR A 203 -25.43 9.82 -3.15
N ALA A 204 -24.34 9.05 -3.00
CA ALA A 204 -23.11 9.26 -3.77
C ALA A 204 -23.23 8.80 -5.24
N TRP A 205 -24.26 8.02 -5.57
CA TRP A 205 -24.39 7.30 -6.83
C TRP A 205 -25.81 7.31 -7.43
N PRO A 206 -26.42 8.48 -7.64
CA PRO A 206 -27.86 8.60 -7.97
C PRO A 206 -28.27 7.95 -9.30
N HIS A 207 -27.33 7.66 -10.19
CA HIS A 207 -27.60 7.09 -11.52
C HIS A 207 -27.40 5.56 -11.62
N HIS A 208 -27.19 4.87 -10.51
CA HIS A 208 -26.78 3.45 -10.53
C HIS A 208 -27.65 2.57 -9.62
N ALA A 209 -28.95 2.86 -9.61
CA ALA A 209 -29.96 2.10 -8.89
C ALA A 209 -29.87 0.59 -9.13
N VAL A 210 -29.55 0.14 -10.36
CA VAL A 210 -29.38 -1.28 -10.68
C VAL A 210 -28.26 -1.93 -9.86
N ASN A 211 -27.13 -1.23 -9.68
CA ASN A 211 -25.98 -1.77 -8.95
C ASN A 211 -26.22 -1.73 -7.44
N ILE A 212 -26.86 -0.67 -6.95
CA ILE A 212 -27.30 -0.57 -5.55
C ILE A 212 -28.28 -1.71 -5.22
N GLU A 213 -29.24 -2.00 -6.10
CA GLU A 213 -30.19 -3.10 -5.88
C GLU A 213 -29.51 -4.48 -5.98
N ALA A 214 -28.52 -4.64 -6.85
CA ALA A 214 -27.71 -5.86 -6.90
C ALA A 214 -26.91 -6.08 -5.60
N LEU A 215 -26.31 -5.02 -5.04
CA LEU A 215 -25.66 -5.07 -3.73
C LEU A 215 -26.67 -5.41 -2.62
N ARG A 216 -27.83 -4.77 -2.61
CA ARG A 216 -28.91 -5.07 -1.65
C ARG A 216 -29.35 -6.53 -1.75
N ALA A 217 -29.52 -7.06 -2.96
CA ALA A 217 -29.86 -8.47 -3.19
C ALA A 217 -28.77 -9.41 -2.65
N PHE A 218 -27.49 -9.14 -2.95
CA PHE A 218 -26.37 -9.94 -2.44
C PHE A 218 -26.37 -10.04 -0.90
N TYR A 219 -26.57 -8.92 -0.20
CA TYR A 219 -26.59 -8.91 1.27
C TYR A 219 -27.82 -9.64 1.84
N ARG A 220 -29.01 -9.46 1.22
CA ARG A 220 -30.21 -10.23 1.60
C ARG A 220 -30.00 -11.73 1.40
N ASP A 221 -29.39 -12.13 0.30
CA ASP A 221 -29.11 -13.55 0.03
C ASP A 221 -28.11 -14.13 1.04
N ALA A 222 -27.09 -13.36 1.43
CA ALA A 222 -26.16 -13.75 2.49
C ALA A 222 -26.89 -13.92 3.84
N GLU A 223 -27.74 -12.96 4.23
CA GLU A 223 -28.52 -13.02 5.46
C GLU A 223 -29.46 -14.25 5.47
N LEU A 224 -30.16 -14.52 4.36
CA LEU A 224 -31.00 -15.71 4.20
C LEU A 224 -30.20 -17.02 4.28
N ALA A 225 -28.93 -17.00 3.88
CA ALA A 225 -28.00 -18.12 4.03
C ALA A 225 -27.38 -18.22 5.44
N GLY A 226 -27.75 -17.32 6.36
CA GLY A 226 -27.21 -17.26 7.72
C GLY A 226 -25.78 -16.68 7.79
N ALA A 227 -25.36 -15.95 6.77
CA ALA A 227 -24.05 -15.31 6.69
C ALA A 227 -24.18 -13.80 6.88
N ASP A 228 -23.38 -13.24 7.80
CA ASP A 228 -23.22 -11.79 7.92
C ASP A 228 -22.13 -11.32 6.95
N ALA A 229 -22.56 -10.81 5.79
CA ALA A 229 -21.64 -10.28 4.78
C ALA A 229 -20.92 -9.00 5.24
N MET A 230 -21.49 -8.23 6.17
CA MET A 230 -20.84 -7.05 6.74
C MET A 230 -19.69 -7.47 7.67
N ALA A 231 -19.90 -8.49 8.50
CA ALA A 231 -18.85 -9.04 9.37
C ALA A 231 -17.66 -9.65 8.61
N GLN A 232 -17.86 -10.03 7.34
CA GLN A 232 -16.80 -10.53 6.46
C GLN A 232 -15.96 -9.39 5.83
N SER A 233 -16.38 -8.14 5.98
CA SER A 233 -15.63 -6.99 5.49
C SER A 233 -14.27 -6.89 6.21
N PRO A 234 -13.18 -6.55 5.50
CA PRO A 234 -11.90 -6.20 6.13
C PRO A 234 -12.00 -5.08 7.16
N MET A 235 -13.04 -4.25 7.02
CA MET A 235 -13.33 -3.12 7.87
C MET A 235 -14.27 -3.47 9.03
N ALA A 236 -14.70 -4.73 9.17
CA ALA A 236 -15.68 -5.14 10.16
C ALA A 236 -15.26 -4.80 11.60
N GLY A 237 -14.00 -5.05 11.93
CA GLY A 237 -13.44 -4.69 13.25
C GLY A 237 -12.92 -3.25 13.34
N GLY A 238 -13.15 -2.42 12.33
CA GLY A 238 -12.56 -1.07 12.23
C GLY A 238 -11.05 -1.08 12.38
N MET A 239 -10.48 0.00 12.91
CA MET A 239 -9.03 0.12 13.14
C MET A 239 -8.49 -0.95 14.08
N ALA A 240 -9.25 -1.36 15.09
CA ALA A 240 -8.83 -2.42 16.00
C ALA A 240 -8.64 -3.76 15.26
N GLY A 241 -9.58 -4.10 14.37
CA GLY A 241 -9.48 -5.27 13.50
C GLY A 241 -8.28 -5.19 12.55
N LEU A 242 -8.05 -4.04 11.92
CA LEU A 242 -6.91 -3.83 11.02
C LEU A 242 -5.56 -3.99 11.75
N ARG A 243 -5.45 -3.47 12.98
CA ARG A 243 -4.25 -3.62 13.81
C ARG A 243 -4.02 -5.07 14.20
N ARG A 244 -5.07 -5.75 14.66
CA ARG A 244 -5.02 -7.16 15.04
C ARG A 244 -4.56 -8.03 13.87
N ALA A 245 -5.05 -7.78 12.66
CA ALA A 245 -4.60 -8.49 11.47
C ALA A 245 -3.07 -8.38 11.22
N VAL A 246 -2.48 -7.20 11.49
CA VAL A 246 -1.02 -7.00 11.37
C VAL A 246 -0.25 -7.63 12.54
N GLU A 247 -0.81 -7.59 13.73
CA GLU A 247 -0.22 -8.15 14.95
C GLU A 247 -0.17 -9.68 14.89
N ASP A 248 -1.26 -10.31 14.45
CA ASP A 248 -1.45 -11.76 14.41
C ASP A 248 -0.85 -12.43 13.17
N ALA A 249 -0.60 -11.67 12.10
CA ALA A 249 0.02 -12.20 10.90
C ALA A 249 1.39 -12.81 11.19
N ASP A 250 1.64 -14.01 10.64
CA ASP A 250 2.95 -14.63 10.71
C ASP A 250 4.00 -13.78 9.93
N ASP A 251 5.26 -13.86 10.38
CA ASP A 251 6.34 -13.05 9.81
C ASP A 251 6.51 -13.27 8.28
N PRO A 252 6.51 -14.51 7.76
CA PRO A 252 6.56 -14.77 6.31
C PRO A 252 5.43 -14.14 5.51
N ALA A 253 4.17 -14.29 5.94
CA ALA A 253 2.98 -13.75 5.28
C ALA A 253 2.99 -12.23 5.29
N LEU A 254 3.35 -11.61 6.42
CA LEU A 254 3.51 -10.16 6.52
C LEU A 254 4.58 -9.64 5.55
N CYS A 255 5.72 -10.32 5.45
CA CYS A 255 6.77 -9.96 4.50
C CYS A 255 6.32 -10.17 3.05
N ALA A 256 5.61 -11.26 2.74
CA ALA A 256 5.07 -11.52 1.41
C ALA A 256 4.08 -10.44 0.98
N ALA A 257 3.11 -10.12 1.84
CA ALA A 257 2.09 -9.11 1.60
C ALA A 257 2.71 -7.74 1.27
N VAL A 258 3.66 -7.27 2.09
CA VAL A 258 4.32 -5.98 1.86
C VAL A 258 5.13 -5.97 0.56
N ARG A 259 5.85 -7.04 0.24
CA ARG A 259 6.59 -7.16 -1.03
C ARG A 259 5.64 -7.07 -2.21
N THR A 260 4.56 -7.86 -2.20
CA THR A 260 3.60 -7.93 -3.30
C THR A 260 2.87 -6.61 -3.47
N CYS A 261 2.31 -6.03 -2.40
CA CYS A 261 1.62 -4.75 -2.44
C CYS A 261 2.54 -3.62 -2.94
N THR A 262 3.77 -3.52 -2.42
CA THR A 262 4.69 -2.46 -2.85
C THR A 262 5.14 -2.64 -4.29
N LYS A 263 5.43 -3.88 -4.71
CA LYS A 263 5.82 -4.19 -6.10
C LYS A 263 4.66 -3.90 -7.05
N ALA A 264 3.45 -4.30 -6.73
CA ALA A 264 2.25 -4.01 -7.50
C ALA A 264 2.06 -2.50 -7.67
N SER A 265 2.11 -1.73 -6.59
CA SER A 265 1.96 -0.27 -6.66
C SER A 265 3.07 0.42 -7.45
N GLY A 266 4.32 -0.02 -7.31
CA GLY A 266 5.44 0.51 -8.09
C GLY A 266 5.27 0.21 -9.58
N THR A 267 4.86 -1.00 -9.91
CA THR A 267 4.59 -1.45 -11.29
C THR A 267 3.46 -0.63 -11.92
N LEU A 268 2.36 -0.45 -11.18
CA LEU A 268 1.25 0.41 -11.58
C LEU A 268 1.71 1.85 -11.83
N THR A 269 2.51 2.42 -10.93
CA THR A 269 3.03 3.78 -11.07
C THR A 269 3.82 3.97 -12.37
N GLU A 270 4.66 2.99 -12.73
CA GLU A 270 5.39 3.04 -13.99
C GLU A 270 4.48 2.89 -15.22
N LEU A 271 3.45 2.04 -15.15
CA LEU A 271 2.47 1.92 -16.23
C LEU A 271 1.62 3.18 -16.40
N LEU A 272 1.21 3.82 -15.31
CA LEU A 272 0.44 5.07 -15.36
C LEU A 272 1.25 6.21 -16.02
N LYS A 273 2.57 6.28 -15.77
CA LYS A 273 3.44 7.23 -16.48
C LYS A 273 3.50 6.95 -17.98
N ARG A 274 3.55 5.67 -18.38
CA ARG A 274 3.53 5.29 -19.80
C ARG A 274 2.19 5.54 -20.47
N ALA A 275 1.09 5.35 -19.73
CA ALA A 275 -0.26 5.56 -20.23
C ALA A 275 -0.53 7.00 -20.69
N ILE A 276 0.28 7.98 -20.25
CA ILE A 276 0.28 9.36 -20.78
C ILE A 276 0.51 9.38 -22.29
N HIS A 277 1.38 8.50 -22.79
CA HIS A 277 1.73 8.40 -24.22
C HIS A 277 1.02 7.22 -24.90
N GLU A 278 0.56 6.24 -24.13
CA GLU A 278 -0.10 5.03 -24.62
C GLU A 278 -1.42 4.74 -23.87
N PRO A 279 -2.52 5.45 -24.17
CA PRO A 279 -3.78 5.35 -23.44
C PRO A 279 -4.40 3.94 -23.39
N VAL A 280 -4.07 3.08 -24.37
CA VAL A 280 -4.52 1.68 -24.40
C VAL A 280 -4.07 0.89 -23.17
N ILE A 281 -2.93 1.25 -22.55
CA ILE A 281 -2.48 0.66 -21.28
C ILE A 281 -3.54 0.88 -20.21
N LEU A 282 -4.06 2.10 -20.10
CA LEU A 282 -5.06 2.44 -19.08
C LEU A 282 -6.36 1.66 -19.30
N THR A 283 -6.81 1.54 -20.55
CA THR A 283 -7.98 0.70 -20.89
C THR A 283 -7.81 -0.74 -20.43
N ARG A 284 -6.62 -1.32 -20.67
CA ARG A 284 -6.30 -2.70 -20.26
C ARG A 284 -6.26 -2.86 -18.74
N LEU A 285 -5.65 -1.91 -18.03
CA LEU A 285 -5.62 -1.92 -16.56
C LEU A 285 -7.03 -1.83 -15.97
N MET A 286 -7.85 -0.93 -16.48
CA MET A 286 -9.21 -0.68 -15.97
C MET A 286 -10.20 -1.82 -16.24
N ASN A 287 -9.90 -2.71 -17.18
CA ASN A 287 -10.73 -3.89 -17.43
C ASN A 287 -10.45 -5.05 -16.46
N HIS A 288 -9.46 -4.92 -15.57
CA HIS A 288 -9.15 -5.94 -14.58
C HIS A 288 -9.89 -5.68 -13.27
N VAL A 289 -10.39 -6.75 -12.63
CA VAL A 289 -11.16 -6.65 -11.35
C VAL A 289 -10.41 -5.93 -10.23
N MET A 290 -9.09 -6.13 -10.16
CA MET A 290 -8.21 -5.43 -9.21
C MET A 290 -8.12 -3.91 -9.42
N TRP A 291 -8.61 -3.38 -10.55
CA TRP A 291 -8.76 -1.94 -10.69
C TRP A 291 -9.74 -1.41 -9.64
N ASP A 292 -10.95 -1.98 -9.59
CA ASP A 292 -11.98 -1.52 -8.65
C ASP A 292 -11.68 -1.94 -7.22
N GLN A 293 -11.17 -3.15 -7.03
CA GLN A 293 -10.91 -3.68 -5.70
C GLN A 293 -9.72 -2.99 -5.04
N TRP A 294 -8.60 -2.82 -5.74
CA TRP A 294 -7.34 -2.38 -5.15
C TRP A 294 -6.83 -1.03 -5.65
N VAL A 295 -6.75 -0.81 -6.97
CA VAL A 295 -6.12 0.41 -7.53
C VAL A 295 -6.77 1.66 -6.97
N ARG A 296 -8.09 1.66 -6.91
CA ARG A 296 -8.88 2.81 -6.46
C ARG A 296 -8.77 3.03 -4.97
N THR A 297 -8.80 1.97 -4.17
CA THR A 297 -8.88 2.03 -2.70
C THR A 297 -7.52 2.22 -2.03
N GLY A 298 -6.41 1.94 -2.72
CA GLY A 298 -5.07 2.14 -2.16
C GLY A 298 -3.89 1.74 -3.04
N GLY A 299 -4.11 1.26 -4.26
CA GLY A 299 -3.04 0.74 -5.10
C GLY A 299 -2.08 1.80 -5.66
N VAL A 300 -2.53 3.06 -5.77
CA VAL A 300 -1.68 4.18 -6.22
C VAL A 300 -0.91 4.77 -5.04
N LEU A 301 0.42 4.73 -5.11
CA LEU A 301 1.28 5.35 -4.10
C LEU A 301 1.33 6.85 -4.28
N VAL A 302 0.91 7.56 -3.24
CA VAL A 302 1.18 8.99 -3.07
C VAL A 302 2.40 9.18 -2.17
N ASP A 303 3.18 10.23 -2.43
CA ASP A 303 4.37 10.53 -1.62
C ASP A 303 4.00 10.74 -0.14
N GLY A 304 4.84 10.22 0.76
CA GLY A 304 4.74 10.46 2.19
C GLY A 304 3.74 9.58 2.93
N HIS A 305 3.15 10.12 4.00
CA HIS A 305 2.38 9.33 4.98
C HIS A 305 1.09 8.73 4.45
N ALA A 306 0.47 9.36 3.45
CA ALA A 306 -0.73 8.82 2.83
C ALA A 306 -0.42 7.54 2.02
N GLY A 307 0.72 7.49 1.32
CA GLY A 307 1.17 6.27 0.64
C GLY A 307 1.55 5.16 1.61
N GLU A 308 2.18 5.50 2.73
CA GLU A 308 2.45 4.54 3.81
C GLU A 308 1.15 3.92 4.35
N ALA A 309 0.12 4.73 4.61
CA ALA A 309 -1.18 4.23 5.06
C ALA A 309 -1.88 3.37 3.99
N ALA A 310 -1.81 3.76 2.71
CA ALA A 310 -2.40 2.99 1.61
C ALA A 310 -1.77 1.59 1.46
N VAL A 311 -0.44 1.48 1.60
CA VAL A 311 0.25 0.18 1.59
C VAL A 311 -0.09 -0.64 2.82
N ALA A 312 -0.20 0.00 3.99
CA ALA A 312 -0.59 -0.71 5.20
C ALA A 312 -2.01 -1.30 5.09
N LEU A 313 -2.97 -0.53 4.57
CA LEU A 313 -4.33 -1.01 4.29
C LEU A 313 -4.33 -2.13 3.24
N SER A 314 -3.59 -1.98 2.14
CA SER A 314 -3.45 -3.03 1.12
C SER A 314 -2.82 -4.30 1.69
N THR A 315 -1.87 -4.15 2.62
CA THR A 315 -1.24 -5.29 3.33
C THR A 315 -2.26 -6.01 4.20
N VAL A 316 -3.12 -5.29 4.92
CA VAL A 316 -4.19 -5.92 5.70
C VAL A 316 -5.17 -6.67 4.79
N GLN A 317 -5.64 -6.03 3.71
CA GLN A 317 -6.54 -6.68 2.75
C GLN A 317 -5.93 -7.97 2.18
N PHE A 318 -4.64 -7.93 1.80
CA PHE A 318 -3.91 -9.12 1.36
C PHE A 318 -3.92 -10.25 2.39
N LEU A 319 -3.84 -9.92 3.68
CA LEU A 319 -3.77 -10.91 4.76
C LEU A 319 -5.13 -11.53 5.09
N ILE A 320 -6.23 -10.77 4.97
CA ILE A 320 -7.53 -11.18 5.54
C ILE A 320 -8.65 -11.36 4.52
N VAL A 321 -8.53 -10.82 3.30
CA VAL A 321 -9.56 -10.98 2.26
C VAL A 321 -9.30 -12.27 1.50
N PRO A 322 -10.23 -13.25 1.51
CA PRO A 322 -10.09 -14.47 0.74
C PRO A 322 -9.91 -14.17 -0.77
N GLY A 323 -8.91 -14.80 -1.40
CA GLY A 323 -8.63 -14.66 -2.84
C GLY A 323 -7.85 -13.41 -3.23
N TRP A 324 -7.68 -12.44 -2.33
CA TRP A 324 -7.05 -11.15 -2.65
C TRP A 324 -5.58 -11.27 -2.99
N ALA A 325 -4.87 -12.16 -2.30
CA ALA A 325 -3.46 -12.42 -2.57
C ALA A 325 -3.28 -12.94 -4.01
N GLU A 326 -4.07 -13.95 -4.38
CA GLU A 326 -4.03 -14.55 -5.71
C GLU A 326 -4.46 -13.58 -6.80
N ASP A 327 -5.50 -12.78 -6.56
CA ASP A 327 -5.96 -11.76 -7.52
C ASP A 327 -4.93 -10.64 -7.72
N LEU A 328 -4.29 -10.18 -6.64
CA LEU A 328 -3.23 -9.17 -6.73
C LEU A 328 -2.00 -9.71 -7.45
N GLU A 329 -1.62 -10.96 -7.20
CA GLU A 329 -0.50 -11.61 -7.89
C GLU A 329 -0.78 -11.80 -9.39
N ARG A 330 -1.99 -12.26 -9.75
CA ARG A 330 -2.45 -12.30 -11.15
C ARG A 330 -2.37 -10.93 -11.81
N TYR A 331 -2.86 -9.91 -11.13
CA TYR A 331 -2.84 -8.55 -11.65
C TYR A 331 -1.42 -8.01 -11.81
N LEU A 332 -0.54 -8.30 -10.85
CA LEU A 332 0.88 -7.94 -10.94
C LEU A 332 1.54 -8.62 -12.16
N ALA A 333 1.33 -9.91 -12.37
CA ALA A 333 1.88 -10.62 -13.53
C ALA A 333 1.37 -10.03 -14.85
N PHE A 334 0.08 -9.65 -14.90
CA PHE A 334 -0.51 -8.92 -16.02
C PHE A 334 0.18 -7.56 -16.25
N MET A 335 0.35 -6.76 -15.20
CA MET A 335 1.03 -5.46 -15.27
C MET A 335 2.49 -5.61 -15.75
N GLU A 336 3.22 -6.62 -15.27
CA GLU A 336 4.58 -6.91 -15.73
C GLU A 336 4.63 -7.28 -17.22
N THR A 337 3.65 -8.04 -17.69
CA THR A 337 3.53 -8.36 -19.13
C THR A 337 3.33 -7.09 -19.95
N LEU A 338 2.49 -6.15 -19.49
CA LEU A 338 2.31 -4.85 -20.14
C LEU A 338 3.61 -4.02 -20.17
N LEU A 339 4.47 -4.13 -19.15
CA LEU A 339 5.76 -3.46 -19.14
C LEU A 339 6.77 -4.04 -20.14
N ILE A 340 6.69 -5.34 -20.42
CA ILE A 340 7.63 -6.10 -21.28
C ILE A 340 7.26 -6.02 -22.76
N VAL A 341 6.01 -6.35 -23.12
CA VAL A 341 5.57 -6.50 -24.53
C VAL A 341 5.86 -5.23 -25.34
N GLN A 342 5.77 -4.06 -24.71
CA GLN A 342 5.98 -2.77 -25.38
C GLN A 342 7.46 -2.40 -25.59
N ARG A 343 8.40 -3.00 -24.84
CA ARG A 343 9.84 -2.79 -25.07
C ARG A 343 10.33 -3.45 -26.35
N THR A 344 9.61 -4.45 -26.85
CA THR A 344 9.98 -5.18 -28.06
C THR A 344 9.49 -4.48 -29.33
N ASP A 345 8.33 -3.82 -29.29
CA ASP A 345 7.81 -3.06 -30.43
C ASP A 345 8.67 -1.80 -30.74
N ALA A 346 9.13 -1.09 -29.70
CA ALA A 346 10.03 0.07 -29.87
C ALA A 346 11.42 -0.29 -30.43
N ALA A 347 11.86 -1.54 -30.28
CA ALA A 347 13.12 -2.03 -30.85
C ALA A 347 12.99 -2.44 -32.33
N PHE A 348 11.76 -2.70 -32.80
CA PHE A 348 11.49 -3.11 -34.19
C PHE A 348 11.13 -1.93 -35.11
N THR A 349 10.61 -0.83 -34.59
CA THR A 349 10.29 0.37 -35.39
C THR A 349 11.45 1.36 -35.52
N GLY A 350 12.65 0.99 -35.06
CA GLY A 350 13.88 1.78 -35.15
C GLY A 350 14.80 1.40 -36.32
N GLN A 351 14.22 1.06 -37.48
CA GLN A 351 14.94 0.92 -38.76
C GLN A 351 14.43 1.90 -39.80
#